data_AF-A0A6M3L8J3-F1
#
_entry.id   AF-A0A6M3L8J3-F1
#
_cell.length_a   1.000
_cell.length_b   1.000
_cell.length_c   1.000
_cell.angle_alpha   90.00
_cell.angle_beta   90.00
_cell.angle_gamma   90.00
#
_symmetry.space_group_name_H-M   'P 1'
#
loop_
_entity.id
_entity.type
_entity.pdbx_description
1 polymer ?
#
loop_
_entity_poly.entity_id
_entity_poly.type
_entity_poly.pdbx_seq_one_letter_code
_entity_poly.pdbx_strand_id
1 'polypeptide(L)'
;MVEETERDPLDALSIWNLQEGFKTTPLVKFRGRLVGIVLVEGKPVMFQFTELEVIKSTEPYDLPTTELEVGWSSNRIDSKWGVFGMSLRPFLAEGQDLKDMIEHVIGMEFTAGHMLPRKNKETDKWESLPASAWEVFEVDGATLDGAAGGGKTPADIAEDLLNGKTLVEFNGAAVQIDAIRNDPEMLRAVSDKSFVASMVSSGKFTVDPDSGKYARVV
;
A
#
# COMPACT_ATOMS: atom_id res chain seq x y z
N MET A 1 -41.14 16.73 34.20
CA MET A 1 -41.22 15.65 33.21
C MET A 1 -40.41 16.12 32.03
N VAL A 2 -39.21 15.56 31.87
CA VAL A 2 -38.35 15.87 30.72
C VAL A 2 -38.80 14.87 29.65
N GLU A 3 -39.43 15.37 28.58
CA GLU A 3 -39.68 14.55 27.39
C GLU A 3 -38.34 14.28 26.72
N GLU A 4 -37.94 13.02 26.75
CA GLU A 4 -36.82 12.49 26.00
C GLU A 4 -37.27 12.41 24.54
N THR A 5 -36.94 13.44 23.75
CA THR A 5 -37.22 13.43 22.31
C THR A 5 -36.27 12.43 21.66
N GLU A 6 -36.80 11.26 21.34
CA GLU A 6 -36.15 10.23 20.55
C GLU A 6 -35.78 10.86 19.18
N ARG A 7 -34.50 11.19 19.00
CA ARG A 7 -33.98 11.73 17.74
C ARG A 7 -34.00 10.63 16.70
N ASP A 8 -34.66 10.90 15.57
CA ASP A 8 -34.64 10.04 14.40
C ASP A 8 -33.17 9.81 13.97
N PRO A 9 -32.67 8.56 13.91
CA PRO A 9 -31.31 8.26 13.46
C PRO A 9 -31.03 8.74 12.02
N LEU A 10 -32.05 9.08 11.24
CA LEU A 10 -31.90 9.69 9.91
C LEU A 10 -31.51 11.17 9.95
N ASP A 11 -31.73 11.89 11.06
CA ASP A 11 -31.24 13.26 11.23
C ASP A 11 -29.72 13.31 11.45
N ALA A 12 -29.09 12.21 11.91
CA ALA A 12 -27.63 12.11 11.98
C ALA A 12 -26.99 11.91 10.60
N LEU A 13 -27.76 11.44 9.61
CA LEU A 13 -27.34 11.29 8.21
C LEU A 13 -27.40 12.62 7.42
N SER A 14 -28.02 13.67 7.98
CA SER A 14 -28.12 14.99 7.33
C SER A 14 -26.83 15.82 7.39
N ILE A 15 -25.70 15.23 7.80
CA ILE A 15 -24.36 15.84 7.72
C ILE A 15 -23.81 15.76 6.28
N TRP A 16 -24.60 15.28 5.31
CA TRP A 16 -24.35 15.52 3.89
C TRP A 16 -24.81 16.93 3.50
N ASN A 17 -23.95 17.91 3.79
CA ASN A 17 -24.11 19.30 3.40
C ASN A 17 -24.00 19.45 1.86
N LEU A 18 -25.08 19.15 1.15
CA LEU A 18 -25.20 19.12 -0.33
C LEU A 18 -25.02 20.49 -1.02
N GLN A 19 -24.69 21.55 -0.29
CA GLN A 19 -24.42 22.88 -0.86
C GLN A 19 -22.94 23.23 -0.99
N GLU A 20 -22.06 22.55 -0.25
CA GLU A 20 -20.61 22.73 -0.35
C GLU A 20 -20.03 21.41 -0.84
N GLY A 21 -19.59 21.36 -2.10
CA GLY A 21 -19.05 20.14 -2.71
C GLY A 21 -18.04 19.43 -1.81
N PHE A 22 -18.02 18.09 -1.87
CA PHE A 22 -17.18 17.17 -1.07
C PHE A 22 -16.03 17.85 -0.33
N LYS A 23 -16.25 18.26 0.93
CA LYS A 23 -15.16 18.70 1.80
C LYS A 23 -14.24 17.51 2.01
N THR A 24 -12.99 17.66 1.61
CA THR A 24 -11.90 16.76 1.97
C THR A 24 -11.97 16.52 3.48
N THR A 25 -12.02 15.26 3.91
CA THR A 25 -12.04 14.92 5.35
C THR A 25 -10.89 15.62 6.09
N PRO A 26 -11.11 16.17 7.30
CA PRO A 26 -10.03 16.79 8.08
C PRO A 26 -9.07 15.76 8.68
N LEU A 27 -9.39 14.47 8.58
CA LEU A 27 -8.54 13.39 9.04
C LEU A 27 -7.25 13.31 8.21
N VAL A 28 -6.11 13.26 8.89
CA VAL A 28 -4.79 13.06 8.28
C VAL A 28 -4.21 11.71 8.66
N LYS A 29 -4.40 11.28 9.90
CA LYS A 29 -3.97 9.97 10.40
C LYS A 29 -4.93 9.46 11.46
N PHE A 30 -5.40 8.24 11.33
CA PHE A 30 -6.33 7.64 12.29
C PHE A 30 -6.21 6.12 12.29
N ARG A 31 -6.79 5.50 13.32
CA ARG A 31 -7.11 4.06 13.35
C ARG A 31 -8.62 3.91 13.43
N GLY A 32 -9.16 2.86 12.84
CA GLY A 32 -10.57 2.52 12.97
C GLY A 32 -10.84 1.10 12.53
N ARG A 33 -11.92 0.51 13.05
CA ARG A 33 -12.42 -0.79 12.60
C ARG A 33 -13.06 -0.65 11.23
N LEU A 34 -12.57 -1.37 10.23
CA LEU A 34 -13.17 -1.39 8.90
C LEU A 34 -14.42 -2.26 8.94
N VAL A 35 -15.60 -1.66 8.77
CA VAL A 35 -16.89 -2.41 8.83
C VAL A 35 -17.49 -2.68 7.45
N GLY A 36 -17.01 -1.98 6.42
CA GLY A 36 -17.62 -2.08 5.10
C GLY A 36 -16.73 -1.54 3.99
N ILE A 37 -16.87 -2.18 2.82
CA ILE A 37 -16.24 -1.75 1.57
C ILE A 37 -17.31 -1.74 0.50
N VAL A 38 -17.58 -0.56 -0.07
CA VAL A 38 -18.56 -0.40 -1.13
C VAL A 38 -17.82 -0.18 -2.45
N LEU A 39 -17.98 -1.16 -3.34
CA LEU A 39 -17.45 -1.15 -4.69
C LEU A 39 -18.58 -0.87 -5.67
N VAL A 40 -18.50 0.25 -6.37
CA VAL A 40 -19.41 0.55 -7.48
C VAL A 40 -18.55 0.73 -8.73
N GLU A 41 -18.90 -0.01 -9.79
CA GLU A 41 -18.15 0.03 -11.04
C GLU A 41 -18.03 1.47 -11.56
N GLY A 42 -16.79 1.88 -11.88
CA GLY A 42 -16.48 3.22 -12.36
C GLY A 42 -16.50 4.33 -11.29
N LYS A 43 -16.64 4.00 -10.00
CA LYS A 43 -16.61 4.96 -8.89
C LYS A 43 -15.43 4.71 -7.94
N PRO A 44 -15.05 5.71 -7.12
CA PRO A 44 -14.14 5.50 -6.00
C PRO A 44 -14.60 4.37 -5.09
N VAL A 45 -13.64 3.67 -4.49
CA VAL A 45 -13.92 2.66 -3.46
C VAL A 45 -14.18 3.39 -2.17
N MET A 46 -15.32 3.11 -1.53
CA MET A 46 -15.68 3.70 -0.26
C MET A 46 -15.39 2.70 0.86
N PHE A 47 -14.63 3.14 1.85
CA PHE A 47 -14.33 2.40 3.07
C PHE A 47 -15.11 3.01 4.22
N GLN A 48 -15.74 2.18 5.03
CA GLN A 48 -16.52 2.60 6.18
C GLN A 48 -15.81 2.16 7.45
N PHE A 49 -15.50 3.12 8.32
CA PHE A 49 -14.80 2.87 9.58
C PHE A 49 -15.67 3.23 10.77
N THR A 50 -15.57 2.43 11.83
CA THR A 50 -16.12 2.70 13.16
C THR A 50 -15.02 2.65 14.21
N GLU A 51 -15.34 2.99 15.46
CA GLU A 51 -14.39 2.98 16.58
C GLU A 51 -13.13 3.80 16.27
N LEU A 52 -13.32 5.00 15.71
CA LEU A 52 -12.22 5.85 15.30
C LEU A 52 -11.38 6.34 16.47
N GLU A 53 -10.07 6.15 16.35
CA GLU A 53 -9.03 6.78 17.14
C GLU A 53 -8.30 7.79 16.22
N VAL A 54 -8.59 9.07 16.40
CA VAL A 54 -7.96 10.14 15.60
C VAL A 54 -6.56 10.41 16.16
N ILE A 55 -5.52 10.16 15.34
CA ILE A 55 -4.12 10.41 15.70
C ILE A 55 -3.70 11.82 15.27
N LYS A 56 -4.14 12.25 14.08
CA LYS A 56 -3.85 13.56 13.52
C LYS A 56 -4.99 14.03 12.61
N SER A 57 -5.42 15.26 12.79
CA SER A 57 -6.39 15.93 11.92
C SER A 57 -6.02 17.41 11.72
N THR A 58 -6.50 18.03 10.66
CA THR A 58 -6.35 19.48 10.42
C THR A 58 -7.34 20.31 11.23
N GLU A 59 -8.48 19.72 11.58
CA GLU A 59 -9.55 20.30 12.41
C GLU A 59 -10.02 19.25 13.41
N PRO A 60 -10.57 19.63 14.59
CA PRO A 60 -11.11 18.67 15.55
C PRO A 60 -12.14 17.74 14.91
N TYR A 61 -12.05 16.44 15.19
CA TYR A 61 -12.93 15.41 14.64
C TYR A 61 -13.39 14.48 15.76
N ASP A 62 -14.63 14.68 16.22
CA ASP A 62 -15.19 14.01 17.41
C ASP A 62 -16.17 12.88 17.07
N LEU A 63 -16.29 12.52 15.79
CA LEU A 63 -17.20 11.46 15.34
C LEU A 63 -16.53 10.08 15.49
N PRO A 64 -17.26 9.06 15.98
CA PRO A 64 -16.73 7.71 16.14
C PRO A 64 -16.65 6.92 14.82
N THR A 65 -17.14 7.47 13.72
CA THR A 65 -17.26 6.82 12.41
C THR A 65 -16.82 7.78 11.31
N THR A 66 -16.23 7.25 10.23
CA THR A 66 -15.93 8.02 9.01
C THR A 66 -16.09 7.15 7.79
N GLU A 67 -16.37 7.79 6.66
CA GLU A 67 -16.26 7.17 5.35
C GLU A 67 -15.06 7.76 4.62
N LEU A 68 -14.38 6.93 3.83
CA LEU A 68 -13.17 7.29 3.11
C LEU A 68 -13.26 6.86 1.66
N GLU A 69 -13.09 7.81 0.75
CA GLU A 69 -13.03 7.52 -0.68
C GLU A 69 -11.58 7.37 -1.15
N VAL A 70 -11.25 6.18 -1.66
CA VAL A 70 -10.01 5.96 -2.42
C VAL A 70 -10.37 5.92 -3.90
N GLY A 71 -9.87 6.90 -4.64
CA GLY A 71 -10.15 7.03 -6.07
C GLY A 71 -9.67 5.81 -6.85
N TRP A 72 -10.62 5.07 -7.42
CA TRP A 72 -10.37 3.99 -8.38
C TRP A 72 -10.03 4.62 -9.74
N SER A 73 -8.81 5.11 -9.90
CA SER A 73 -8.41 5.78 -11.15
C SER A 73 -7.85 4.81 -12.20
N SER A 74 -7.38 3.63 -11.80
CA SER A 74 -6.91 2.52 -12.67
C SER A 74 -6.26 1.40 -11.86
N ASN A 75 -6.10 0.19 -12.42
CA ASN A 75 -5.27 -0.89 -11.84
C ASN A 75 -3.75 -0.64 -11.94
N ARG A 76 -3.33 0.60 -12.21
CA ARG A 76 -1.91 0.93 -12.37
C ARG A 76 -1.26 1.14 -11.02
N ILE A 77 -0.02 0.69 -10.90
CA ILE A 77 0.82 0.86 -9.70
C ILE A 77 1.03 2.35 -9.40
N ASP A 78 1.13 3.18 -10.44
CA ASP A 78 1.31 4.64 -10.35
C ASP A 78 0.01 5.41 -10.07
N SER A 79 -1.00 4.80 -9.44
CA SER A 79 -2.29 5.45 -9.15
C SER A 79 -2.55 5.60 -7.65
N LYS A 80 -3.55 6.39 -7.23
CA LYS A 80 -3.94 6.46 -5.81
C LYS A 80 -4.33 5.08 -5.26
N TRP A 81 -5.05 4.28 -6.06
CA TRP A 81 -5.39 2.91 -5.72
C TRP A 81 -4.14 2.01 -5.65
N GLY A 82 -3.18 2.22 -6.55
CA GLY A 82 -1.89 1.54 -6.53
C GLY A 82 -1.10 1.82 -5.25
N VAL A 83 -0.98 3.09 -4.84
CA VAL A 83 -0.35 3.49 -3.58
C VAL A 83 -1.02 2.82 -2.38
N PHE A 84 -2.36 2.92 -2.30
CA PHE A 84 -3.13 2.25 -1.25
C PHE A 84 -2.87 0.73 -1.24
N GLY A 85 -3.01 0.06 -2.38
CA GLY A 85 -2.80 -1.39 -2.49
C GLY A 85 -1.38 -1.81 -2.12
N MET A 86 -0.37 -1.03 -2.51
CA MET A 86 1.03 -1.27 -2.14
C MET A 86 1.27 -1.11 -0.64
N SER A 87 0.64 -0.13 0.00
CA SER A 87 0.73 0.06 1.46
C SER A 87 -0.03 -1.01 2.25
N LEU A 88 -1.13 -1.55 1.72
CA LEU A 88 -1.92 -2.61 2.37
C LEU A 88 -1.25 -3.99 2.24
N ARG A 89 -0.58 -4.24 1.11
CA ARG A 89 -0.05 -5.57 0.77
C ARG A 89 0.80 -6.24 1.86
N PRO A 90 1.68 -5.54 2.62
CA PRO A 90 2.46 -6.16 3.71
C PRO A 90 1.61 -6.73 4.85
N PHE A 91 0.35 -6.32 4.95
CA PHE A 91 -0.58 -6.78 5.99
C PHE A 91 -1.47 -7.95 5.54
N LEU A 92 -1.40 -8.36 4.27
CA LEU A 92 -2.17 -9.47 3.72
C LEU A 92 -1.33 -10.75 3.71
N ALA A 93 -1.89 -11.85 4.24
CA ALA A 93 -1.30 -13.18 4.09
C ALA A 93 -1.51 -13.74 2.67
N GLU A 94 -0.83 -14.85 2.36
CA GLU A 94 -1.00 -15.52 1.06
C GLU A 94 -2.46 -15.93 0.82
N GLY A 95 -3.01 -15.50 -0.32
CA GLY A 95 -4.40 -15.77 -0.69
C GLY A 95 -5.44 -14.86 -0.02
N GLN A 96 -5.03 -13.98 0.90
CA GLN A 96 -5.93 -12.95 1.44
C GLN A 96 -6.09 -11.78 0.47
N ASP A 97 -7.26 -11.17 0.52
CA ASP A 97 -7.60 -9.97 -0.20
C ASP A 97 -8.14 -8.86 0.73
N LEU A 98 -8.53 -7.73 0.14
CA LEU A 98 -8.98 -6.56 0.88
C LEU A 98 -10.25 -6.83 1.72
N LYS A 99 -11.12 -7.75 1.32
CA LYS A 99 -12.35 -8.09 2.06
C LYS A 99 -12.05 -8.83 3.35
N ASP A 100 -10.92 -9.53 3.41
CA ASP A 100 -10.46 -10.19 4.63
C ASP A 100 -10.05 -9.19 5.71
N MET A 101 -9.91 -7.90 5.37
CA MET A 101 -9.60 -6.84 6.33
C MET A 101 -10.86 -6.25 7.00
N ILE A 102 -12.06 -6.70 6.62
CA ILE A 102 -13.30 -6.29 7.31
C ILE A 102 -13.26 -6.84 8.75
N GLU A 103 -13.80 -6.07 9.69
CA GLU A 103 -13.72 -6.23 11.14
C GLU A 103 -12.34 -6.00 11.78
N HIS A 104 -11.26 -5.82 11.01
CA HIS A 104 -9.95 -5.46 11.56
C HIS A 104 -9.85 -3.96 11.85
N VAL A 105 -9.07 -3.60 12.87
CA VAL A 105 -8.67 -2.20 13.10
C VAL A 105 -7.53 -1.87 12.15
N ILE A 106 -7.72 -0.86 11.29
CA ILE A 106 -6.76 -0.45 10.27
C ILE A 106 -6.30 0.98 10.58
N GLY A 107 -4.98 1.19 10.54
CA GLY A 107 -4.35 2.50 10.57
C GLY A 107 -4.24 3.09 9.17
N MET A 108 -4.83 4.27 8.97
CA MET A 108 -4.82 5.01 7.70
C MET A 108 -4.08 6.35 7.86
N GLU A 109 -3.23 6.69 6.88
CA GLU A 109 -2.52 7.97 6.81
C GLU A 109 -2.62 8.61 5.43
N PHE A 110 -2.88 9.91 5.38
CA PHE A 110 -2.91 10.70 4.15
C PHE A 110 -1.56 11.38 3.94
N THR A 111 -0.77 10.81 3.04
CA THR A 111 0.60 11.25 2.78
C THR A 111 0.67 12.02 1.46
N ALA A 112 1.65 12.93 1.36
CA ALA A 112 1.89 13.76 0.18
C ALA A 112 3.20 13.37 -0.50
N GLY A 113 3.36 13.73 -1.78
CA GLY A 113 4.61 13.56 -2.53
C GLY A 113 4.65 12.36 -3.46
N HIS A 114 3.54 11.62 -3.60
CA HIS A 114 3.44 10.53 -4.56
C HIS A 114 3.44 11.07 -5.99
N MET A 115 4.33 10.56 -6.83
CA MET A 115 4.44 10.96 -8.23
C MET A 115 3.41 10.19 -9.07
N LEU A 116 2.25 10.81 -9.33
CA LEU A 116 1.11 10.16 -10.00
C LEU A 116 0.84 10.82 -11.37
N PRO A 117 0.48 10.05 -12.41
CA PRO A 117 0.11 10.58 -13.70
C PRO A 117 -1.19 11.38 -13.56
N ARG A 118 -1.12 12.67 -13.85
CA ARG A 118 -2.25 13.59 -13.82
C ARG A 118 -2.17 14.54 -15.01
N LYS A 119 -3.33 15.00 -15.46
CA LYS A 119 -3.40 16.08 -16.44
C LYS A 119 -2.95 17.37 -15.75
N ASN A 120 -1.82 17.91 -16.18
CA ASN A 120 -1.36 19.23 -15.76
C ASN A 120 -2.35 20.28 -16.29
N LYS A 121 -2.89 21.11 -15.40
CA LYS A 121 -3.91 22.11 -15.75
C LYS A 121 -3.38 23.26 -16.61
N GLU A 122 -2.09 23.52 -16.55
CA GLU A 122 -1.45 24.61 -17.30
C GLU A 122 -1.04 24.15 -18.71
N THR A 123 -0.47 22.94 -18.82
CA THR A 123 0.05 22.42 -20.09
C THR A 123 -0.95 21.55 -20.86
N ASP A 124 -2.05 21.16 -20.21
CA ASP A 124 -3.05 20.19 -20.69
C ASP A 124 -2.47 18.81 -21.05
N LYS A 125 -1.25 18.49 -20.57
CA LYS A 125 -0.55 17.22 -20.81
C LYS A 125 -0.62 16.29 -19.61
N TRP A 126 -0.54 14.99 -19.87
CA TRP A 126 -0.36 13.99 -18.83
C TRP A 126 1.09 13.97 -18.37
N GLU A 127 1.32 14.30 -17.10
CA GLU A 127 2.63 14.38 -16.48
C GLU A 127 2.59 13.67 -15.13
N SER A 128 3.73 13.18 -14.66
CA SER A 128 3.84 12.66 -13.30
C SER A 128 4.01 13.84 -12.35
N LEU A 129 3.00 14.12 -11.54
CA LEU A 129 2.94 15.27 -10.65
C LEU A 129 2.79 14.81 -9.20
N PRO A 130 3.40 15.53 -8.24
CA PRO A 130 3.27 15.20 -6.82
C PRO A 130 1.80 15.30 -6.39
N ALA A 131 1.38 14.31 -5.62
CA ALA A 131 0.01 14.12 -5.21
C ALA A 131 -0.06 13.49 -3.83
N SER A 132 -1.21 13.67 -3.18
CA SER A 132 -1.53 12.97 -1.94
C SER A 132 -2.40 11.75 -2.18
N ALA A 133 -2.19 10.72 -1.37
CA ALA A 133 -2.90 9.45 -1.39
C ALA A 133 -3.05 8.90 0.04
N TRP A 134 -4.02 8.00 0.21
CA TRP A 134 -4.21 7.27 1.46
C TRP A 134 -3.34 6.01 1.45
N GLU A 135 -2.68 5.76 2.58
CA GLU A 135 -1.84 4.60 2.83
C GLU A 135 -2.28 3.90 4.11
N VAL A 136 -2.14 2.58 4.13
CA VAL A 136 -2.28 1.75 5.32
C VAL A 136 -0.93 1.71 6.03
N PHE A 137 -0.89 2.10 7.30
CA PHE A 137 0.34 2.05 8.10
C PHE A 137 0.31 0.95 9.17
N GLU A 138 -0.86 0.35 9.44
CA GLU A 138 -1.05 -0.68 10.47
C GLU A 138 -2.34 -1.46 10.21
N VAL A 139 -2.37 -2.74 10.59
CA VAL A 139 -3.58 -3.56 10.69
C VAL A 139 -3.48 -4.39 11.96
N ASP A 140 -4.48 -4.30 12.85
CA ASP A 140 -4.51 -5.03 14.12
C ASP A 140 -4.64 -6.55 13.89
N GLY A 141 -3.92 -7.31 14.72
CA GLY A 141 -3.76 -8.76 14.57
C GLY A 141 -2.89 -9.17 13.37
N ALA A 142 -2.58 -8.26 12.45
CA ALA A 142 -1.55 -8.48 11.44
C ALA A 142 -0.21 -8.02 12.01
N THR A 143 0.57 -8.97 12.50
CA THR A 143 1.98 -8.71 12.77
C THR A 143 2.65 -8.30 11.46
N LEU A 144 3.48 -7.26 11.49
CA LEU A 144 4.49 -7.00 10.46
C LEU A 144 5.48 -8.18 10.29
N ASP A 145 5.27 -9.31 10.96
CA ASP A 145 5.82 -10.62 10.58
C ASP A 145 5.29 -11.07 9.19
N GLY A 146 4.26 -10.37 8.67
CA GLY A 146 3.89 -10.23 7.25
C GLY A 146 4.83 -9.34 6.42
N ALA A 147 5.99 -8.94 6.94
CA ALA A 147 7.17 -8.58 6.15
C ALA A 147 7.67 -9.77 5.29
N ALA A 148 7.03 -10.94 5.41
CA ALA A 148 7.10 -12.05 4.47
C ALA A 148 6.00 -12.06 3.37
N GLY A 149 5.08 -11.07 3.34
CA GLY A 149 3.87 -11.04 2.50
C GLY A 149 3.68 -9.76 1.65
N GLY A 150 4.53 -8.75 1.80
CA GLY A 150 4.82 -7.84 0.69
C GLY A 150 5.49 -8.69 -0.38
N GLY A 151 4.70 -9.40 -1.21
CA GLY A 151 5.21 -10.46 -2.07
C GLY A 151 6.44 -9.93 -2.77
N LYS A 152 7.59 -10.44 -2.29
CA LYS A 152 8.90 -9.88 -2.53
C LYS A 152 8.97 -9.54 -4.01
N THR A 153 9.36 -8.32 -4.36
CA THR A 153 9.58 -8.03 -5.78
C THR A 153 10.54 -9.09 -6.32
N PRO A 154 10.51 -9.40 -7.62
CA PRO A 154 11.49 -10.33 -8.19
C PRO A 154 12.94 -9.99 -7.80
N ALA A 155 13.22 -8.69 -7.63
CA ALA A 155 14.48 -8.19 -7.08
C ALA A 155 14.70 -8.54 -5.59
N ASP A 156 13.71 -8.34 -4.71
CA ASP A 156 13.82 -8.71 -3.29
C ASP A 156 13.99 -10.24 -3.12
N ILE A 157 13.28 -11.03 -3.93
CA ILE A 157 13.42 -12.50 -3.93
C ILE A 157 14.84 -12.88 -4.34
N ALA A 158 15.36 -12.26 -5.40
CA ALA A 158 16.71 -12.52 -5.87
C ALA A 158 17.78 -12.04 -4.88
N GLU A 159 17.55 -10.91 -4.19
CA GLU A 159 18.45 -10.40 -3.16
C GLU A 159 18.57 -11.40 -2.00
N ASP A 160 17.43 -11.91 -1.50
CA ASP A 160 17.43 -12.91 -0.44
C ASP A 160 17.99 -14.26 -0.90
N LEU A 161 17.74 -14.64 -2.15
CA LEU A 161 18.26 -15.88 -2.73
C LEU A 161 19.78 -15.84 -2.91
N LEU A 162 20.35 -14.68 -3.20
CA LEU A 162 21.78 -14.50 -3.45
C LEU A 162 22.62 -14.76 -2.20
N ASN A 163 22.08 -14.44 -1.02
CA ASN A 163 22.81 -14.58 0.24
C ASN A 163 23.18 -16.05 0.53
N GLY A 164 24.47 -16.32 0.73
CA GLY A 164 25.03 -17.63 1.01
C GLY A 164 25.19 -18.57 -0.20
N LYS A 165 24.88 -18.10 -1.41
CA LYS A 165 25.03 -18.88 -2.65
C LYS A 165 26.23 -18.41 -3.46
N THR A 166 26.81 -19.31 -4.23
CA THR A 166 27.70 -18.96 -5.35
C THR A 166 26.89 -18.45 -6.54
N LEU A 167 27.55 -17.82 -7.51
CA LEU A 167 26.87 -17.30 -8.71
C LEU A 167 26.12 -18.41 -9.49
N VAL A 168 26.72 -19.60 -9.57
CA VAL A 168 26.13 -20.75 -10.28
C VAL A 168 24.89 -21.26 -9.56
N GLU A 169 24.94 -21.40 -8.24
CA GLU A 169 23.80 -21.83 -7.41
C GLU A 169 22.68 -20.80 -7.43
N PHE A 170 23.02 -19.51 -7.36
CA PHE A 170 22.05 -18.42 -7.46
C PHE A 170 21.34 -18.45 -8.82
N ASN A 171 22.08 -18.47 -9.93
CA ASN A 171 21.47 -18.48 -11.28
C ASN A 171 20.59 -19.72 -11.49
N GLY A 172 21.05 -20.90 -11.05
CA GLY A 172 20.29 -22.14 -11.16
C GLY A 172 18.99 -22.12 -10.35
N ALA A 173 19.01 -21.54 -9.14
CA ALA A 173 17.83 -21.42 -8.31
C ALA A 173 16.88 -20.29 -8.78
N ALA A 174 17.41 -19.16 -9.23
CA ALA A 174 16.63 -17.98 -9.60
C ALA A 174 15.70 -18.26 -10.79
N VAL A 175 16.14 -19.00 -11.80
CA VAL A 175 15.30 -19.37 -12.97
C VAL A 175 14.16 -20.34 -12.62
N GLN A 176 14.23 -20.99 -11.46
CA GLN A 176 13.18 -21.88 -10.97
C GLN A 176 12.05 -21.13 -10.24
N ILE A 177 12.27 -19.85 -9.88
CA ILE A 177 11.28 -19.05 -9.16
C ILE A 177 10.33 -18.41 -10.16
N ASP A 178 9.03 -18.70 -10.02
CA ASP A 178 8.00 -18.21 -10.95
C ASP A 178 7.93 -16.68 -11.00
N ALA A 179 8.10 -15.99 -9.88
CA ALA A 179 8.13 -14.52 -9.82
C ALA A 179 9.29 -13.91 -10.65
N ILE A 180 10.47 -14.54 -10.66
CA ILE A 180 11.62 -14.11 -11.48
C ILE A 180 11.41 -14.52 -12.93
N ARG A 181 10.87 -15.72 -13.19
CA ARG A 181 10.62 -16.21 -14.55
C ARG A 181 9.56 -15.39 -15.30
N ASN A 182 8.55 -14.91 -14.58
CA ASN A 182 7.47 -14.09 -15.14
C ASN A 182 7.84 -12.60 -15.27
N ASP A 183 9.03 -12.20 -14.83
CA ASP A 183 9.58 -10.85 -15.01
C ASP A 183 10.74 -10.89 -16.04
N PRO A 184 10.50 -10.48 -17.30
CA PRO A 184 11.52 -10.57 -18.35
C PRO A 184 12.76 -9.70 -18.10
N GLU A 185 12.60 -8.56 -17.43
CA GLU A 185 13.72 -7.67 -17.11
C GLU A 185 14.59 -8.30 -16.04
N MET A 186 13.96 -8.85 -15.00
CA MET A 186 14.67 -9.52 -13.93
C MET A 186 15.35 -10.81 -14.41
N LEU A 187 14.65 -11.62 -15.21
CA LEU A 187 15.19 -12.85 -15.78
C LEU A 187 16.43 -12.57 -16.64
N ARG A 188 16.40 -11.47 -17.42
CA ARG A 188 17.55 -10.99 -18.19
C ARG A 188 18.70 -10.58 -17.27
N ALA A 189 18.40 -9.80 -16.23
CA ALA A 189 19.41 -9.30 -15.29
C ALA A 189 20.10 -10.43 -14.48
N VAL A 190 19.37 -11.50 -14.19
CA VAL A 190 19.92 -12.73 -13.60
C VAL A 190 20.80 -13.47 -14.61
N SER A 191 20.32 -13.63 -15.85
CA SER A 191 21.01 -14.39 -16.90
C SER A 191 22.32 -13.74 -17.35
N ASP A 192 22.34 -12.41 -17.49
CA ASP A 192 23.53 -11.64 -17.90
C ASP A 192 24.42 -11.21 -16.72
N LYS A 193 24.05 -11.58 -15.49
CA LYS A 193 24.76 -11.29 -14.23
C LYS A 193 24.77 -9.79 -13.85
N SER A 194 24.03 -8.94 -14.54
CA SER A 194 23.97 -7.51 -14.21
C SER A 194 23.33 -7.23 -12.85
N PHE A 195 22.38 -8.06 -12.41
CA PHE A 195 21.79 -7.95 -11.06
C PHE A 195 22.85 -8.11 -9.96
N VAL A 196 23.64 -9.18 -10.02
CA VAL A 196 24.68 -9.46 -9.02
C VAL A 196 25.79 -8.41 -9.07
N ALA A 197 26.20 -7.98 -10.27
CA ALA A 197 27.16 -6.89 -10.43
C ALA A 197 26.66 -5.59 -9.80
N SER A 198 25.38 -5.25 -9.97
CA SER A 198 24.74 -4.11 -9.31
C SER A 198 24.77 -4.22 -7.79
N MET A 199 24.41 -5.40 -7.23
CA MET A 199 24.42 -5.62 -5.77
C MET A 199 25.82 -5.50 -5.14
N VAL A 200 26.85 -5.98 -5.83
CA VAL A 200 28.24 -5.82 -5.35
C VAL A 200 28.73 -4.38 -5.51
N SER A 201 28.47 -3.75 -6.66
CA SER A 201 28.89 -2.37 -6.92
C SER A 201 28.24 -1.34 -5.99
N SER A 202 27.00 -1.61 -5.55
CA SER A 202 26.29 -0.80 -4.56
C SER A 202 26.74 -1.05 -3.12
N GLY A 203 27.61 -2.04 -2.89
CA GLY A 203 28.11 -2.40 -1.56
C GLY A 203 27.11 -3.18 -0.72
N LYS A 204 25.96 -3.60 -1.27
CA LYS A 204 24.97 -4.42 -0.55
C LYS A 204 25.47 -5.85 -0.31
N PHE A 205 26.31 -6.36 -1.20
CA PHE A 205 26.88 -7.70 -1.11
C PHE A 205 28.39 -7.70 -1.32
N THR A 206 29.06 -8.62 -0.65
CA THR A 206 30.46 -8.96 -0.89
C THR A 206 30.59 -10.41 -1.33
N VAL A 207 31.65 -10.71 -2.08
CA VAL A 207 32.03 -12.09 -2.42
C VAL A 207 33.09 -12.55 -1.43
N ASP A 208 32.84 -13.69 -0.80
CA ASP A 208 33.84 -14.41 -0.05
C ASP A 208 34.89 -14.99 -1.03
N PRO A 209 36.19 -14.62 -0.89
CA PRO A 209 37.24 -15.06 -1.81
C PRO A 209 37.52 -16.56 -1.74
N ASP A 210 37.27 -17.22 -0.60
CA ASP A 210 37.59 -18.63 -0.41
C ASP A 210 36.45 -19.53 -0.91
N SER A 211 35.21 -19.13 -0.64
CA SER A 211 34.03 -19.94 -1.00
C SER A 211 33.34 -19.51 -2.29
N GLY A 212 33.62 -18.31 -2.79
CA GLY A 212 32.91 -17.71 -3.94
C GLY A 212 31.44 -17.40 -3.67
N LYS A 213 31.02 -17.45 -2.39
CA LYS A 213 29.64 -17.18 -1.97
C LYS A 213 29.43 -15.70 -1.74
N TYR A 214 28.23 -15.24 -2.04
CA TYR A 214 27.82 -13.87 -1.77
C TYR A 214 27.30 -13.76 -0.33
N ALA A 215 27.71 -12.71 0.38
CA ALA A 215 27.24 -12.39 1.72
C ALA A 215 26.69 -10.95 1.74
N ARG A 216 25.55 -10.75 2.41
CA ARG A 216 24.99 -9.42 2.60
C ARG A 216 25.88 -8.60 3.53
N VAL A 217 26.16 -7.36 3.16
CA VAL A 217 26.84 -6.39 4.03
C VAL A 217 25.77 -5.80 4.94
N VAL A 218 25.93 -6.00 6.25
CA VAL A 218 25.05 -5.47 7.30
C VAL A 218 25.51 -4.07 7.69
#